data_AF-A0A7I8DBK5-F1
#
_entry.id   AF-A0A7I8DBK5-F1
#
_cell.length_a   1.000
_cell.length_b   1.000
_cell.length_c   1.000
_cell.angle_alpha   90.00
_cell.angle_beta   90.00
_cell.angle_gamma   90.00
#
_symmetry.space_group_name_H-M   'P 1'
#
loop_
_entity.id
_entity.type
_entity.pdbx_description
1 polymer ?
#
loop_
_entity_poly.entity_id
_entity_poly.type
_entity_poly.pdbx_seq_one_letter_code
_entity_poly.pdbx_strand_id
1 'polypeptide(L)' 'MAQQIDTNKLKQAEASSTLAKNLITQAIEQSAANPALCQEALKQASSEIAQVQTMISQVESALQTQSAE' A
#
# COMPACT_ATOMS: atom_id res chain seq x y z
N MET A 1 8.27 -3.62 -28.54
CA MET A 1 9.13 -3.48 -27.35
C MET A 1 8.30 -3.97 -26.18
N ALA A 2 8.70 -5.06 -25.50
CA ALA A 2 7.94 -5.52 -24.34
C ALA A 2 8.00 -4.42 -23.27
N GLN A 3 6.88 -3.75 -22.99
CA GLN A 3 6.78 -2.84 -21.85
C GLN A 3 6.98 -3.70 -20.59
N GLN A 4 8.14 -3.63 -19.95
CA GLN A 4 8.37 -4.39 -18.73
C GLN A 4 7.38 -3.94 -17.66
N ILE A 5 6.92 -4.88 -16.83
CA ILE A 5 6.23 -4.59 -15.57
C ILE A 5 7.00 -3.49 -14.85
N ASP A 6 6.30 -2.42 -14.45
CA ASP A 6 6.89 -1.33 -13.68
C ASP A 6 7.16 -1.81 -12.24
N THR A 7 8.25 -2.55 -12.10
CA THR A 7 8.70 -3.10 -10.81
C THR A 7 9.00 -2.01 -9.78
N ASN A 8 9.20 -0.76 -10.19
CA ASN A 8 9.34 0.35 -9.25
C ASN A 8 8.02 0.68 -8.55
N LYS A 9 6.89 0.58 -9.26
CA LYS A 9 5.55 0.70 -8.64
C LYS A 9 5.29 -0.45 -7.67
N LEU A 10 5.70 -1.67 -8.02
CA LEU A 10 5.57 -2.82 -7.12
C LEU A 10 6.42 -2.66 -5.85
N LYS A 11 7.67 -2.20 -5.98
CA LYS A 11 8.54 -1.90 -4.83
C LYS A 11 7.98 -0.79 -3.94
N GLN A 12 7.41 0.25 -4.53
CA GLN A 12 6.75 1.32 -3.77
C GLN A 12 5.50 0.80 -3.05
N ALA A 13 4.70 -0.03 -3.72
CA ALA A 13 3.54 -0.69 -3.10
C ALA A 13 3.97 -1.62 -1.94
N GLU A 14 5.08 -2.34 -2.07
CA GLU A 14 5.64 -3.16 -0.98
C GLU A 14 6.07 -2.32 0.22
N ALA A 15 6.75 -1.19 -0.03
CA ALA A 15 7.16 -0.26 1.01
C ALA A 15 5.95 0.34 1.76
N SER A 16 4.94 0.84 1.04
CA SER A 16 3.70 1.36 1.65
C SER A 16 2.90 0.27 2.37
N SER A 17 2.88 -0.95 1.86
CA SER A 17 2.25 -2.10 2.54
C SER A 17 2.95 -2.43 3.85
N THR A 18 4.29 -2.39 3.85
CA THR A 18 5.10 -2.57 5.07
C THR A 18 4.85 -1.45 6.07
N LEU A 19 4.76 -0.20 5.61
CA LEU A 19 4.44 0.95 6.46
C LEU A 19 3.05 0.80 7.07
N ALA A 20 2.03 0.48 6.27
CA ALA A 20 0.67 0.23 6.73
C ALA A 20 0.61 -0.88 7.78
N LYS A 21 1.31 -2.00 7.54
CA LYS A 21 1.42 -3.10 8.51
C LYS A 21 2.01 -2.60 9.83
N ASN A 22 3.12 -1.87 9.79
CA ASN A 22 3.76 -1.35 11.00
C ASN A 22 2.84 -0.39 11.76
N LEU A 23 2.12 0.48 11.05
CA LEU A 23 1.15 1.40 11.64
C LEU A 23 -0.02 0.66 12.31
N ILE A 24 -0.53 -0.41 11.69
CA ILE A 24 -1.58 -1.25 12.29
C ILE A 24 -1.05 -1.96 13.53
N THR A 25 0.17 -2.51 13.49
CA THR A 25 0.81 -3.10 14.66
C THR A 25 0.93 -2.09 15.79
N GLN A 26 1.42 -0.88 15.49
CA GLN A 26 1.55 0.19 16.46
C GLN A 26 0.18 0.61 17.04
N ALA A 27 -0.86 0.66 16.20
CA ALA A 27 -2.22 0.93 16.64
C ALA A 27 -2.75 -0.15 17.60
N ILE A 28 -2.48 -1.43 17.33
CA ILE A 28 -2.86 -2.54 18.20
C ILE A 28 -2.18 -2.40 19.56
N GLU A 29 -0.86 -2.20 19.58
CA GLU A 29 -0.06 -2.05 20.80
C GLU A 29 -0.49 -0.82 21.63
N GLN A 30 -0.79 0.29 20.95
CA GLN A 30 -1.21 1.53 21.58
C GLN A 30 -2.71 1.58 21.87
N SER A 31 -3.53 0.64 21.39
CA SER A 31 -5.00 0.72 21.51
C SER A 31 -5.47 0.79 22.97
N ALA A 32 -4.77 0.11 23.88
CA ALA A 32 -5.06 0.11 25.31
C ALA A 32 -4.41 1.29 26.06
N ALA A 33 -3.32 1.84 25.53
CA ALA A 33 -2.52 2.87 26.19
C ALA A 33 -2.87 4.29 25.73
N ASN A 34 -3.19 4.47 24.45
CA ASN A 34 -3.38 5.79 23.84
C ASN A 34 -4.33 5.72 22.61
N PRO A 35 -5.66 5.81 22.81
CA PRO A 35 -6.65 5.64 21.75
C PRO A 35 -6.56 6.70 20.65
N ALA A 36 -6.09 7.92 20.96
CA ALA A 36 -5.87 8.97 19.97
C ALA A 36 -4.77 8.59 18.95
N LEU A 37 -3.62 8.12 19.45
CA LEU A 37 -2.52 7.64 18.60
C LEU A 37 -2.94 6.40 17.79
N CYS A 38 -3.74 5.51 18.38
CA CYS A 38 -4.31 4.38 17.66
C CYS A 38 -5.16 4.86 16.46
N GLN A 39 -6.04 5.84 16.69
CA GLN A 39 -6.91 6.37 15.64
C GLN A 39 -6.11 7.08 14.53
N GLU A 40 -5.06 7.81 14.88
CA GLU A 40 -4.16 8.44 13.91
C GLU A 40 -3.35 7.41 13.11
N ALA A 41 -2.81 6.39 13.76
CA ALA A 41 -2.07 5.32 13.11
C ALA A 41 -2.97 4.53 12.15
N LEU A 42 -4.22 4.24 12.52
CA LEU A 42 -5.20 3.61 11.64
C LEU A 42 -5.56 4.48 10.44
N LYS A 43 -5.68 5.80 10.64
CA LYS A 43 -5.92 6.75 9.54
C LYS A 43 -4.76 6.77 8.56
N GLN A 44 -3.52 6.82 9.06
CA GLN A 44 -2.33 6.76 8.22
C GLN A 44 -2.21 5.41 7.49
N ALA A 45 -2.46 4.30 8.18
CA ALA A 45 -2.46 2.96 7.57
C ALA A 45 -3.48 2.85 6.44
N SER A 46 -4.67 3.43 6.61
CA SER A 46 -5.71 3.47 5.58
C SER A 46 -5.24 4.22 4.33
N SER A 47 -4.54 5.35 4.51
CA SER A 47 -3.98 6.14 3.40
C SER A 47 -2.91 5.36 2.64
N GLU A 48 -2.04 4.66 3.34
CA GLU A 48 -1.00 3.82 2.73
C GLU A 48 -1.62 2.65 1.97
N ILE A 49 -2.64 1.98 2.52
CA ILE A 49 -3.35 0.89 1.83
C ILE A 49 -4.02 1.41 0.55
N ALA A 50 -4.63 2.60 0.56
CA ALA A 50 -5.21 3.20 -0.63
C ALA A 50 -4.16 3.47 -1.72
N GLN A 51 -2.97 3.92 -1.32
CA GLN A 51 -1.83 4.07 -2.24
C GLN A 51 -1.37 2.73 -2.82
N VAL A 52 -1.27 1.69 -2.00
CA VAL A 52 -0.94 0.32 -2.44
C VAL A 52 -1.94 -0.16 -3.48
N GLN A 53 -3.24 -0.05 -3.20
CA GLN A 53 -4.29 -0.45 -4.15
C GLN A 53 -4.16 0.31 -5.48
N THR A 54 -3.95 1.62 -5.43
CA THR A 54 -3.76 2.44 -6.63
C THR A 54 -2.56 2.00 -7.46
N MET A 55 -1.41 1.76 -6.81
CA MET A 55 -0.20 1.32 -7.49
C MET A 55 -0.36 -0.08 -8.11
N ILE A 56 -0.99 -1.01 -7.41
CA ILE A 56 -1.29 -2.35 -7.91
C ILE A 56 -2.21 -2.24 -9.13
N SER A 57 -3.31 -1.50 -9.05
CA SER A 57 -4.24 -1.31 -10.17
C SER A 57 -3.57 -0.71 -11.40
N GLN A 58 -2.61 0.21 -11.22
CA GLN A 58 -1.82 0.76 -12.34
C GLN A 58 -0.94 -0.30 -13.00
N VAL A 59 -0.30 -1.17 -12.22
CA VAL A 59 0.52 -2.26 -12.76
C VAL A 59 -0.34 -3.33 -13.43
N GLU A 60 -1.48 -3.69 -12.85
CA GLU A 60 -2.44 -4.62 -13.46
C GLU A 60 -3.03 -4.07 -14.77
N SER A 61 -3.39 -2.79 -14.79
CA SER A 61 -3.89 -2.14 -16.01
C SER A 61 -2.83 -2.16 -17.12
N ALA A 62 -1.57 -1.88 -16.78
CA ALA A 62 -0.46 -1.97 -17.73
C ALA A 62 -0.29 -3.40 -18.28
N LEU A 63 -0.38 -4.42 -17.40
CA LEU A 63 -0.34 -5.83 -17.78
C LEU A 63 -1.50 -6.24 -18.70
N GLN A 64 -2.70 -5.75 -18.45
CA GLN A 64 -3.88 -6.04 -19.29
C GLN A 64 -3.73 -5.44 -20.69
N THR A 65 -3.27 -4.19 -20.80
CA THR A 65 -2.97 -3.57 -22.10
C THR A 65 -1.92 -4.36 -22.87
N GLN A 66 -0.89 -4.87 -22.19
CA GLN A 66 0.14 -5.71 -22.82
C GLN A 66 -0.35 -7.07 -23.33
N SER A 67 -1.42 -7.61 -22.74
CA SER A 67 -1.95 -8.94 -23.12
C SER A 67 -2.92 -8.86 -24.31
N ALA A 68 -3.34 -7.66 -24.68
CA ALA A 68 -4.31 -7.39 -25.74
C ALA A 68 -3.66 -7.07 -27.10
N GLU A 69 -2.32 -7.10 -27.19
CA GLU A 69 -1.50 -6.99 -28.42
C GLU A 69 -0.86 -8.34 -28.76
#